data_AF-A0AAV8BY62-F1
#
_entry.id   AF-A0AAV8BY62-F1
#
_cell.length_a   1.000
_cell.length_b   1.000
_cell.length_c   1.000
_cell.angle_alpha   90.00
_cell.angle_beta   90.00
_cell.angle_gamma   90.00
#
_symmetry.space_group_name_H-M   'P 1'
#
loop_
_entity.id
_entity.type
_entity.pdbx_description
1 polymer ?
#
loop_
_entity_poly.entity_id
_entity_poly.type
_entity_poly.pdbx_seq_one_letter_code
_entity_poly.pdbx_strand_id
1 'polypeptide(L)'
;MALSISSLTSSFTSLSFSHKAKSKPFAISFVPSRRFTITASASDTESIAEILANAAEAAARITPTRPELPGGMSVEKYMKSRLPGGIAAQEILTTGRRKCAVARVALQEGNGKIIVNYRDAKDYFQGNTVYLQYLTRPLVALGLEKRYDIFVKTHGGGLSGQAQAVCLGVARALLKISEENRPTLRNEGLLTRDARIVERKKAGFKKARKREQFSKR
;
A
#
# COMPACT_ATOMS: atom_id res chain seq x y z
N MET A 1 -65.56 -18.80 27.93
CA MET A 1 -64.77 -19.37 29.04
C MET A 1 -63.36 -19.58 28.52
N ALA A 2 -62.46 -18.60 28.54
CA ALA A 2 -61.74 -18.00 29.68
C ALA A 2 -60.83 -18.99 30.43
N LEU A 3 -59.54 -18.59 30.53
CA LEU A 3 -58.42 -19.10 31.36
C LEU A 3 -57.65 -20.31 30.76
N SER A 4 -56.32 -20.42 30.78
CA SER A 4 -55.28 -19.74 31.56
C SER A 4 -53.88 -19.85 30.90
N ILE A 5 -53.02 -18.90 31.31
CA ILE A 5 -51.60 -18.73 30.99
C ILE A 5 -50.74 -19.60 31.93
N SER A 6 -49.50 -19.88 31.50
CA SER A 6 -48.32 -20.26 32.32
C SER A 6 -48.25 -21.66 32.94
N SER A 7 -47.33 -22.47 32.42
CA SER A 7 -46.42 -23.27 33.25
C SER A 7 -45.07 -23.39 32.54
N LEU A 8 -44.08 -22.64 33.03
CA LEU A 8 -42.98 -23.13 33.86
C LEU A 8 -41.72 -23.48 33.04
N THR A 9 -40.95 -22.42 32.83
CA THR A 9 -39.50 -22.43 32.78
C THR A 9 -38.91 -23.27 33.93
N SER A 10 -37.96 -24.15 33.63
CA SER A 10 -36.85 -24.46 34.54
C SER A 10 -35.79 -25.31 33.85
N SER A 11 -34.53 -24.95 34.12
CA SER A 11 -33.34 -25.82 34.14
C SER A 11 -32.96 -26.52 32.81
N PHE A 12 -31.79 -26.33 32.23
CA PHE A 12 -30.50 -26.60 32.86
C PHE A 12 -29.41 -25.71 32.25
N THR A 13 -28.92 -24.78 33.05
CA THR A 13 -27.65 -24.07 32.82
C THR A 13 -26.65 -24.65 33.82
N SER A 14 -25.89 -25.67 33.43
CA SER A 14 -24.75 -26.14 34.25
C SER A 14 -23.85 -27.08 33.46
N LEU A 15 -23.05 -26.55 32.53
CA LEU A 15 -21.74 -27.13 32.23
C LEU A 15 -20.74 -25.99 32.02
N SER A 16 -20.20 -25.57 33.16
CA SER A 16 -18.95 -24.84 33.30
C SER A 16 -17.81 -25.71 32.77
N PHE A 17 -17.45 -25.54 31.50
CA PHE A 17 -16.13 -25.94 31.02
C PHE A 17 -15.18 -24.75 31.14
N SER A 18 -14.32 -24.84 32.15
CA SER A 18 -13.20 -23.95 32.42
C SER A 18 -12.30 -23.87 31.18
N HIS A 19 -12.44 -22.82 30.38
CA HIS A 19 -11.42 -22.44 29.41
C HIS A 19 -10.42 -21.52 30.10
N LYS A 20 -9.47 -22.13 30.82
CA LYS A 20 -8.32 -21.41 31.37
C LYS A 20 -7.29 -21.15 30.26
N ALA A 21 -7.68 -20.43 29.22
CA ALA A 21 -6.77 -19.86 28.23
C ALA A 21 -6.39 -18.44 28.68
N LYS A 22 -5.51 -18.33 29.67
CA LYS A 22 -4.70 -17.13 29.90
C LYS A 22 -3.28 -17.43 29.44
N SER A 23 -3.03 -17.41 28.14
CA SER A 23 -1.68 -17.07 27.68
C SER A 23 -1.47 -15.60 28.02
N LYS A 24 -0.62 -15.33 29.02
CA LYS A 24 -0.14 -13.99 29.30
C LYS A 24 0.37 -13.37 27.98
N PRO A 25 0.17 -12.07 27.71
CA PRO A 25 0.94 -11.45 26.66
C PRO A 25 2.41 -11.65 27.01
N PHE A 26 3.20 -12.16 26.06
CA PHE A 26 4.65 -12.23 26.19
C PHE A 26 5.14 -10.82 26.50
N ALA A 27 5.38 -10.55 27.78
CA ALA A 27 6.14 -9.39 28.19
C ALA A 27 7.55 -9.63 27.66
N ILE A 28 7.94 -8.85 26.66
CA ILE A 28 9.34 -8.76 26.23
C ILE A 28 10.09 -8.27 27.47
N SER A 29 10.78 -9.18 28.15
CA SER A 29 11.74 -8.81 29.17
C SER A 29 12.90 -8.15 28.43
N PHE A 30 12.99 -6.83 28.60
CA PHE A 30 14.13 -6.07 28.11
C PHE A 30 15.34 -6.49 28.95
N VAL A 31 16.07 -7.49 28.48
CA VAL A 31 17.37 -7.84 29.06
C VAL A 31 18.30 -6.68 28.74
N PRO A 32 18.87 -5.96 29.72
CA PRO A 32 19.85 -4.94 29.43
C PRO A 32 21.04 -5.63 28.76
N SER A 33 21.38 -5.15 27.56
CA SER A 33 22.55 -5.62 26.82
C SER A 33 23.77 -5.49 27.73
N ARG A 34 24.39 -6.63 28.07
CA ARG A 34 25.74 -6.63 28.64
C ARG A 34 26.60 -5.83 27.67
N ARG A 35 27.18 -4.72 28.15
CA ARG A 35 28.23 -4.01 27.44
C ARG A 35 29.39 -4.99 27.27
N PHE A 36 29.48 -5.60 26.10
CA PHE A 36 30.69 -6.29 25.69
C PHE A 36 31.75 -5.21 25.48
N THR A 37 32.70 -5.12 26.39
CA THR A 37 33.95 -4.40 26.14
C THR A 37 34.79 -5.28 25.22
N ILE A 38 34.80 -4.94 23.94
CA ILE A 38 35.72 -5.52 22.97
C ILE A 38 37.10 -4.91 23.28
N THR A 39 37.97 -5.67 23.90
CA THR A 39 39.40 -5.36 23.95
C THR A 39 39.99 -5.76 22.61
N ALA A 40 40.22 -4.80 21.72
CA ALA A 40 40.89 -5.03 20.45
C ALA A 40 42.39 -5.19 20.69
N SER A 41 42.94 -6.36 20.34
CA SER A 41 44.38 -6.59 20.22
C SER A 41 44.90 -6.04 18.89
N ALA A 42 46.12 -5.51 18.89
CA ALA A 42 46.72 -4.75 17.80
C ALA A 42 47.03 -5.52 16.50
N SER A 43 46.58 -6.77 16.35
CA SER A 43 46.76 -7.59 15.14
C SER A 43 45.55 -7.57 14.20
N ASP A 44 44.44 -6.95 14.59
CA ASP A 44 43.17 -7.01 13.82
C ASP A 44 42.93 -5.76 12.95
N THR A 45 43.86 -4.80 12.96
CA THR A 45 43.71 -3.52 12.24
C THR A 45 43.92 -3.64 10.73
N GLU A 46 44.57 -4.70 10.26
CA GLU A 46 44.79 -4.93 8.82
C GLU A 46 43.55 -5.55 8.14
N SER A 47 42.75 -6.33 8.87
CA SER A 47 41.53 -6.96 8.32
C SER A 47 40.35 -6.00 8.19
N ILE A 48 40.25 -4.98 9.06
CA ILE A 48 39.16 -3.98 9.01
C ILE A 48 39.35 -3.02 7.83
N ALA A 49 40.58 -2.65 7.49
CA ALA A 49 40.89 -1.77 6.37
C ALA A 49 40.58 -2.45 5.02
N GLU A 50 40.89 -3.74 4.87
CA GLU A 50 40.53 -4.53 3.69
C GLU A 50 39.01 -4.74 3.56
N ILE A 51 38.30 -4.96 4.67
CA ILE A 51 36.84 -5.08 4.67
C ILE A 51 36.17 -3.75 4.30
N LEU A 52 36.69 -2.61 4.75
CA LEU A 52 36.19 -1.28 4.39
C LEU A 52 36.52 -0.89 2.94
N ALA A 53 37.69 -1.27 2.44
CA ALA A 53 38.05 -1.09 1.02
C ALA A 53 37.16 -1.94 0.11
N ASN A 54 36.93 -3.21 0.47
CA ASN A 54 36.01 -4.10 -0.26
C ASN A 54 34.54 -3.63 -0.15
N ALA A 55 34.13 -3.05 0.98
CA ALA A 55 32.80 -2.45 1.14
C ALA A 55 32.63 -1.15 0.32
N ALA A 56 33.69 -0.35 0.18
CA ALA A 56 33.71 0.85 -0.66
C ALA A 56 33.70 0.50 -2.15
N GLU A 57 34.45 -0.52 -2.58
CA GLU A 57 34.39 -1.06 -3.95
C GLU A 57 33.04 -1.74 -4.25
N ALA A 58 32.42 -2.40 -3.27
CA ALA A 58 31.08 -2.95 -3.40
C ALA A 58 29.99 -1.87 -3.49
N ALA A 59 30.14 -0.76 -2.76
CA ALA A 59 29.23 0.39 -2.84
C ALA A 59 29.38 1.16 -4.17
N ALA A 60 30.58 1.23 -4.74
CA ALA A 60 30.84 1.85 -6.04
C ALA A 60 30.29 1.05 -7.24
N ARG A 61 30.02 -0.26 -7.07
CA ARG A 61 29.34 -1.11 -8.06
C ARG A 61 27.81 -1.04 -8.00
N ILE A 62 27.24 -0.36 -7.00
CA ILE A 62 25.81 -0.04 -6.97
C ILE A 62 25.62 1.26 -7.77
N THR A 63 25.86 1.19 -9.08
CA THR A 63 25.01 2.00 -9.95
C THR A 63 23.58 1.54 -9.68
N PRO A 64 22.59 2.43 -9.49
CA PRO A 64 21.21 2.00 -9.46
C PRO A 64 20.95 1.35 -10.81
N THR A 65 20.99 0.02 -10.83
CA THR A 65 20.81 -0.78 -12.03
C THR A 65 19.37 -0.53 -12.40
N ARG A 66 19.19 0.36 -13.38
CA ARG A 66 17.90 0.72 -13.94
C ARG A 66 17.20 -0.60 -14.26
N PRO A 67 15.97 -0.85 -13.79
CA PRO A 67 15.33 -2.13 -14.01
C PRO A 67 15.22 -2.39 -15.52
N GLU A 68 16.09 -3.24 -16.06
CA GLU A 68 16.16 -3.52 -17.48
C GLU A 68 15.01 -4.46 -17.84
N LEU A 69 14.03 -3.92 -18.56
CA LEU A 69 12.93 -4.68 -19.14
C LEU A 69 13.49 -5.64 -20.22
N PRO A 70 12.79 -6.76 -20.53
CA PRO A 70 13.25 -7.72 -21.53
C PRO A 70 13.52 -7.01 -22.87
N GLY A 71 14.78 -7.04 -23.31
CA GLY A 71 15.26 -6.44 -24.57
C GLY A 71 16.05 -5.12 -24.45
N GLY A 72 16.41 -4.64 -23.24
CA GLY A 72 17.21 -3.43 -23.07
C GLY A 72 16.49 -2.13 -23.47
N MET A 73 15.16 -2.19 -23.60
CA MET A 73 14.34 -1.07 -24.07
C MET A 73 13.98 -0.14 -22.90
N SER A 74 14.04 1.18 -23.13
CA SER A 74 13.57 2.17 -22.16
C SER A 74 12.07 1.99 -21.85
N VAL A 75 11.68 2.23 -20.59
CA VAL A 75 10.28 2.13 -20.10
C VAL A 75 9.29 2.88 -21.00
N GLU A 76 9.71 4.04 -21.50
CA GLU A 76 8.96 4.86 -22.45
C GLU A 76 8.67 4.15 -23.77
N LYS A 77 9.69 3.52 -24.36
CA LYS A 77 9.56 2.81 -25.63
C LYS A 77 8.63 1.62 -25.48
N TYR A 78 8.76 0.89 -24.38
CA TYR A 78 7.88 -0.24 -24.03
C TYR A 78 6.42 0.18 -23.86
N MET A 79 6.14 1.27 -23.15
CA MET A 79 4.77 1.78 -23.01
C MET A 79 4.18 2.20 -24.36
N LYS A 80 4.96 2.90 -25.20
CA LYS A 80 4.50 3.36 -26.53
C LYS A 80 4.22 2.20 -27.48
N SER A 81 5.02 1.13 -27.44
CA SER A 81 4.78 -0.06 -28.28
C SER A 81 3.55 -0.85 -27.83
N ARG A 82 3.26 -0.87 -26.53
CA ARG A 82 2.17 -1.67 -25.96
C ARG A 82 0.79 -1.00 -26.10
N LEU A 83 0.76 0.34 -26.13
CA LEU A 83 -0.46 1.16 -26.22
C LEU A 83 -0.46 2.04 -27.50
N PRO A 84 -0.86 1.50 -28.66
CA PRO A 84 -1.09 2.34 -29.84
C PRO A 84 -2.21 3.35 -29.56
N GLY A 85 -2.01 4.62 -29.94
CA GLY A 85 -2.96 5.71 -29.62
C GLY A 85 -2.93 6.20 -28.17
N GLY A 86 -2.08 5.60 -27.32
CA GLY A 86 -1.90 5.99 -25.92
C GLY A 86 -3.08 5.63 -25.01
N ILE A 87 -2.99 6.07 -23.75
CA ILE A 87 -3.95 5.67 -22.69
C ILE A 87 -5.41 6.05 -23.01
N ALA A 88 -5.64 7.11 -23.78
CA ALA A 88 -6.99 7.58 -24.06
C ALA A 88 -7.77 6.69 -25.04
N ALA A 89 -7.06 5.96 -25.92
CA ALA A 89 -7.67 5.12 -26.95
C ALA A 89 -7.97 3.70 -26.45
N GLN A 90 -7.47 3.31 -25.28
CA GLN A 90 -7.64 1.96 -24.77
C GLN A 90 -9.10 1.70 -24.34
N GLU A 91 -9.60 0.52 -24.68
CA GLU A 91 -10.95 0.07 -24.32
C GLU A 91 -11.19 0.07 -22.80
N ILE A 92 -10.24 -0.51 -22.06
CA ILE A 92 -10.29 -0.57 -20.60
C ILE A 92 -9.58 0.67 -20.02
N LEU A 93 -10.23 1.82 -20.18
CA LEU A 93 -9.83 3.09 -19.56
C LEU A 93 -10.69 3.39 -18.34
N THR A 94 -10.06 3.67 -17.20
CA THR A 94 -10.75 4.11 -15.99
C THR A 94 -10.05 5.28 -15.31
N THR A 95 -10.76 5.86 -14.34
CA THR A 95 -10.23 6.97 -13.55
C THR A 95 -10.40 6.71 -12.06
N GLY A 96 -9.41 7.13 -11.29
CA GLY A 96 -9.46 7.17 -9.83
C GLY A 96 -9.03 8.54 -9.33
N ARG A 97 -9.61 8.97 -8.20
CA ARG A 97 -9.37 10.30 -7.62
C ARG A 97 -9.34 10.22 -6.10
N ARG A 98 -8.34 10.85 -5.47
CA ARG A 98 -8.25 11.01 -4.01
C ARG A 98 -7.59 12.33 -3.66
N LYS A 99 -8.18 13.07 -2.71
CA LYS A 99 -7.76 14.45 -2.39
C LYS A 99 -7.70 15.26 -3.70
N CYS A 100 -6.55 15.84 -4.03
CA CYS A 100 -6.29 16.57 -5.26
C CYS A 100 -5.63 15.70 -6.36
N ALA A 101 -5.37 14.42 -6.10
CA ALA A 101 -4.72 13.52 -7.05
C ALA A 101 -5.74 12.87 -7.99
N VAL A 102 -5.39 12.81 -9.27
CA VAL A 102 -6.15 12.18 -10.34
C VAL A 102 -5.27 11.16 -11.05
N ALA A 103 -5.81 9.96 -11.26
CA ALA A 103 -5.16 8.88 -11.97
C ALA A 103 -6.04 8.41 -13.14
N ARG A 104 -5.47 8.34 -14.33
CA ARG A 104 -6.04 7.67 -15.51
C ARG A 104 -5.32 6.34 -15.67
N VAL A 105 -6.05 5.25 -15.61
CA VAL A 105 -5.53 3.88 -15.61
C VAL A 105 -6.00 3.19 -16.88
N ALA A 106 -5.06 2.61 -17.62
CA ALA A 106 -5.32 1.66 -18.68
C ALA A 106 -4.79 0.29 -18.23
N LEU A 107 -5.62 -0.74 -18.38
CA LEU A 107 -5.28 -2.10 -18.00
C LEU A 107 -5.21 -2.96 -19.26
N GLN A 108 -4.19 -3.81 -19.35
CA GLN A 108 -3.94 -4.66 -20.51
C GLN A 108 -3.41 -6.02 -20.04
N GLU A 109 -3.70 -7.09 -20.78
CA GLU A 109 -3.17 -8.41 -20.48
C GLU A 109 -1.65 -8.46 -20.67
N GLY A 110 -0.94 -9.06 -19.71
CA GLY A 110 0.51 -9.02 -19.64
C GLY A 110 1.11 -9.77 -18.47
N ASN A 111 2.27 -9.30 -17.99
CA ASN A 111 3.16 -10.02 -17.08
C ASN A 111 3.18 -9.43 -15.65
N GLY A 112 2.30 -8.48 -15.32
CA GLY A 112 2.27 -7.82 -14.01
C GLY A 112 3.14 -6.57 -13.90
N LYS A 113 3.49 -5.93 -15.03
CA LYS A 113 4.30 -4.70 -15.03
C LYS A 113 3.45 -3.49 -14.68
N ILE A 114 3.98 -2.62 -13.83
CA ILE A 114 3.30 -1.40 -13.37
C ILE A 114 4.16 -0.20 -13.73
N ILE A 115 3.65 0.62 -14.66
CA ILE A 115 4.33 1.82 -15.16
C ILE A 115 3.49 3.05 -14.85
N VAL A 116 4.10 4.03 -14.21
CA VAL A 116 3.47 5.28 -13.80
C VAL A 116 4.25 6.46 -14.38
N ASN A 117 3.59 7.29 -15.18
CA ASN A 117 4.19 8.47 -15.80
C ASN A 117 5.55 8.16 -16.47
N TYR A 118 5.59 7.08 -17.26
CA TYR A 118 6.78 6.62 -17.99
C TYR A 118 7.96 6.13 -17.12
N ARG A 119 7.74 5.92 -15.82
CA ARG A 119 8.71 5.37 -14.88
C ARG A 119 8.16 4.10 -14.25
N ASP A 120 9.04 3.26 -13.73
CA ASP A 120 8.60 2.10 -12.95
C ASP A 120 7.95 2.52 -11.64
N ALA A 121 7.01 1.70 -11.17
CA ALA A 121 6.26 2.00 -9.95
C ALA A 121 7.18 2.14 -8.72
N LYS A 122 8.21 1.29 -8.60
CA LYS A 122 9.18 1.33 -7.49
C LYS A 122 9.91 2.67 -7.45
N ASP A 123 10.39 3.12 -8.61
CA ASP A 123 11.14 4.38 -8.73
C ASP A 123 10.23 5.59 -8.50
N TYR A 124 9.02 5.58 -9.08
CA TYR A 124 8.07 6.69 -8.95
C TYR A 124 7.60 6.90 -7.50
N PHE A 125 7.32 5.81 -6.78
CA PHE A 125 6.88 5.86 -5.38
C PHE A 125 8.02 5.76 -4.36
N GLN A 126 9.27 5.96 -4.81
CA GLN A 126 10.46 6.03 -3.94
C GLN A 126 10.67 4.76 -3.08
N GLY A 127 10.30 3.59 -3.61
CA GLY A 127 10.43 2.31 -2.90
C GLY A 127 9.51 2.16 -1.68
N ASN A 128 8.55 3.06 -1.45
CA ASN A 128 7.68 2.98 -0.28
C ASN A 128 6.72 1.78 -0.40
N THR A 129 6.89 0.80 0.49
CA THR A 129 6.14 -0.46 0.49
C THR A 129 4.64 -0.26 0.60
N VAL A 130 4.19 0.72 1.39
CA VAL A 130 2.77 1.02 1.59
C VAL A 130 2.14 1.53 0.29
N TYR A 131 2.86 2.38 -0.45
CA TYR A 131 2.34 2.93 -1.71
C TYR A 131 2.26 1.86 -2.79
N LEU A 132 3.28 1.01 -2.88
CA LEU A 132 3.30 -0.11 -3.82
C LEU A 132 2.18 -1.12 -3.51
N GLN A 133 1.95 -1.41 -2.23
CA GLN A 133 0.87 -2.30 -1.80
C GLN A 133 -0.52 -1.77 -2.22
N TYR A 134 -0.75 -0.45 -2.19
CA TYR A 134 -2.02 0.10 -2.70
C TYR A 134 -2.23 -0.14 -4.20
N LEU A 135 -1.17 -0.17 -5.00
CA LEU A 135 -1.29 -0.42 -6.45
C LEU A 135 -1.68 -1.87 -6.74
N THR A 136 -1.07 -2.81 -6.00
CA THR A 136 -1.24 -4.24 -6.23
C THR A 136 -2.47 -4.83 -5.54
N ARG A 137 -2.93 -4.23 -4.42
CA ARG A 137 -4.07 -4.68 -3.62
C ARG A 137 -5.29 -5.17 -4.43
N PRO A 138 -5.83 -4.42 -5.41
CA PRO A 138 -6.99 -4.88 -6.18
C PRO A 138 -6.71 -6.11 -7.06
N LEU A 139 -5.47 -6.31 -7.51
CA LEU A 139 -5.08 -7.52 -8.23
C LEU A 139 -4.85 -8.69 -7.28
N VAL A 140 -4.26 -8.43 -6.10
CA VAL A 140 -4.04 -9.44 -5.05
C VAL A 140 -5.38 -10.02 -4.60
N ALA A 141 -6.40 -9.17 -4.40
CA ALA A 141 -7.76 -9.54 -4.04
C ALA A 141 -8.38 -10.63 -4.94
N LEU A 142 -8.01 -10.60 -6.22
CA LEU A 142 -8.52 -11.53 -7.24
C LEU A 142 -7.48 -12.57 -7.67
N GLY A 143 -6.26 -12.53 -7.14
CA GLY A 143 -5.16 -13.41 -7.56
C GLY A 143 -4.64 -13.14 -9.00
N LEU A 144 -4.86 -11.93 -9.53
CA LEU A 144 -4.58 -11.58 -10.95
C LEU A 144 -3.26 -10.80 -11.15
N GLU A 145 -2.36 -10.81 -10.17
CA GLU A 145 -1.12 -10.01 -10.17
C GLU A 145 -0.25 -10.22 -11.40
N LYS A 146 -0.16 -11.46 -11.90
CA LYS A 146 0.70 -11.83 -13.03
C LYS A 146 0.00 -11.77 -14.38
N ARG A 147 -1.31 -11.46 -14.41
CA ARG A 147 -2.14 -11.53 -15.63
C ARG A 147 -2.26 -10.20 -16.35
N TYR A 148 -2.13 -9.09 -15.63
CA TYR A 148 -2.38 -7.77 -16.16
C TYR A 148 -1.22 -6.82 -15.93
N ASP A 149 -0.89 -6.05 -16.97
CA ASP A 149 -0.02 -4.89 -16.88
C ASP A 149 -0.88 -3.63 -16.63
N ILE A 150 -0.32 -2.71 -15.84
CA ILE A 150 -0.97 -1.46 -15.46
C ILE A 150 -0.17 -0.29 -16.02
N PHE A 151 -0.83 0.52 -16.85
CA PHE A 151 -0.29 1.76 -17.37
C PHE A 151 -1.06 2.95 -16.82
N VAL A 152 -0.35 3.89 -16.19
CA VAL A 152 -1.00 4.99 -15.49
C VAL A 152 -0.40 6.34 -15.85
N LYS A 153 -1.29 7.31 -16.11
CA LYS A 153 -0.97 8.73 -16.03
C LYS A 153 -1.60 9.35 -14.79
N THR A 154 -0.76 9.89 -13.91
CA THR A 154 -1.21 10.56 -12.67
C THR A 154 -0.73 12.00 -12.62
N HIS A 155 -1.55 12.88 -12.04
CA HIS A 155 -1.20 14.27 -11.78
C HIS A 155 -1.94 14.79 -10.54
N GLY A 156 -1.43 15.90 -9.98
CA GLY A 156 -2.00 16.56 -8.81
C GLY A 156 -1.76 15.82 -7.49
N GLY A 157 -1.96 16.53 -6.37
CA GLY A 157 -1.76 16.00 -5.03
C GLY A 157 -0.30 15.59 -4.76
N GLY A 158 -0.13 14.55 -3.94
CA GLY A 158 1.19 13.95 -3.66
C GLY A 158 1.14 12.42 -3.81
N LEU A 159 2.30 11.77 -3.68
CA LEU A 159 2.51 10.34 -3.99
C LEU A 159 1.50 9.41 -3.30
N SER A 160 1.23 9.62 -2.00
CA SER A 160 0.24 8.83 -1.26
C SER A 160 -1.18 8.96 -1.84
N GLY A 161 -1.58 10.18 -2.22
CA GLY A 161 -2.89 10.42 -2.82
C GLY A 161 -2.98 9.79 -4.21
N GLN A 162 -1.90 9.86 -4.97
CA GLN A 162 -1.79 9.25 -6.30
C GLN A 162 -1.86 7.72 -6.22
N ALA A 163 -1.10 7.07 -5.33
CA ALA A 163 -1.13 5.61 -5.15
C ALA A 163 -2.55 5.09 -4.87
N GLN A 164 -3.30 5.77 -4.00
CA GLN A 164 -4.67 5.39 -3.68
C GLN A 164 -5.67 5.76 -4.79
N ALA A 165 -5.40 6.81 -5.56
CA ALA A 165 -6.16 7.10 -6.77
C ALA A 165 -5.95 5.99 -7.81
N VAL A 166 -4.73 5.49 -7.98
CA VAL A 166 -4.45 4.33 -8.85
C VAL A 166 -5.18 3.10 -8.36
N CYS A 167 -5.13 2.78 -7.06
CA CYS A 167 -5.86 1.66 -6.44
C CYS A 167 -7.34 1.65 -6.85
N LEU A 168 -8.03 2.80 -6.72
CA LEU A 168 -9.44 2.92 -7.10
C LEU A 168 -9.63 2.79 -8.63
N GLY A 169 -8.71 3.33 -9.42
CA GLY A 169 -8.75 3.21 -10.89
C GLY A 169 -8.62 1.76 -11.35
N VAL A 170 -7.68 1.00 -10.79
CA VAL A 170 -7.46 -0.43 -11.10
C VAL A 170 -8.68 -1.25 -10.69
N ALA A 171 -9.23 -1.04 -9.49
CA ALA A 171 -10.45 -1.72 -9.07
C ALA A 171 -11.63 -1.47 -10.01
N ARG A 172 -11.78 -0.25 -10.53
CA ARG A 172 -12.79 0.08 -11.55
C ARG A 172 -12.50 -0.57 -12.91
N ALA A 173 -11.22 -0.72 -13.27
CA ALA A 173 -10.84 -1.38 -14.52
C ALA A 173 -11.20 -2.87 -14.49
N LEU A 174 -10.96 -3.53 -13.36
CA LEU A 174 -11.32 -4.94 -13.16
C LEU A 174 -12.83 -5.17 -13.23
N LEU A 175 -13.64 -4.22 -12.74
CA LEU A 175 -15.10 -4.26 -12.91
C LEU A 175 -15.54 -4.13 -14.37
N LYS A 176 -14.83 -3.33 -15.17
CA LYS A 176 -15.13 -3.21 -16.61
C LYS A 176 -14.83 -4.48 -17.38
N ILE A 177 -13.85 -5.26 -16.93
CA ILE A 177 -13.49 -6.55 -17.56
C ILE A 177 -14.54 -7.61 -17.22
N SER A 178 -14.83 -7.79 -15.94
CA SER A 178 -15.87 -8.72 -15.50
C SER A 178 -16.59 -8.16 -14.29
N GLU A 179 -17.91 -8.10 -14.38
CA GLU A 179 -18.78 -7.64 -13.31
C GLU A 179 -18.85 -8.64 -12.14
N GLU A 180 -18.47 -9.90 -12.38
CA GLU A 180 -18.41 -10.98 -11.38
C GLU A 180 -17.42 -10.67 -10.25
N ASN A 181 -16.44 -9.80 -10.50
CA ASN A 181 -15.45 -9.38 -9.52
C ASN A 181 -16.03 -8.43 -8.44
N ARG A 182 -17.22 -7.89 -8.66
CA ARG A 182 -17.86 -6.90 -7.78
C ARG A 182 -18.04 -7.34 -6.32
N PRO A 183 -18.58 -8.53 -5.99
CA PRO A 183 -18.71 -8.97 -4.59
C PRO A 183 -17.37 -8.95 -3.85
N THR A 184 -16.31 -9.55 -4.42
CA THR A 184 -14.98 -9.62 -3.81
C THR A 184 -14.41 -8.21 -3.57
N LEU A 185 -14.42 -7.35 -4.60
CA LEU A 185 -13.90 -5.98 -4.49
C LEU A 185 -14.70 -5.10 -3.54
N ARG A 186 -16.01 -5.35 -3.40
CA ARG A 186 -16.88 -4.63 -2.47
C ARG A 186 -16.63 -5.06 -1.03
N ASN A 187 -16.46 -6.36 -0.79
CA ASN A 187 -16.16 -6.91 0.53
C ASN A 187 -14.83 -6.36 1.08
N GLU A 188 -13.84 -6.17 0.22
CA GLU A 188 -12.57 -5.55 0.61
C GLU A 188 -12.60 -4.01 0.71
N GLY A 189 -13.69 -3.37 0.32
CA GLY A 189 -13.87 -1.92 0.38
C GLY A 189 -13.09 -1.12 -0.68
N LEU A 190 -12.69 -1.74 -1.80
CA LEU A 190 -11.84 -1.12 -2.82
C LEU A 190 -12.57 -0.21 -3.81
N LEU A 191 -13.90 -0.36 -3.92
CA LEU A 191 -14.72 0.42 -4.85
C LEU A 191 -15.15 1.78 -4.30
N THR A 192 -15.03 1.97 -2.98
CA THR A 192 -15.47 3.19 -2.30
C THR A 192 -14.42 4.27 -2.47
N ARG A 193 -14.84 5.42 -3.02
CA ARG A 193 -13.99 6.62 -3.02
C ARG A 193 -13.92 7.17 -1.60
N ASP A 194 -12.71 7.37 -1.09
CA ASP A 194 -12.52 8.10 0.17
C ASP A 194 -12.82 9.59 -0.03
N ALA A 195 -13.88 10.06 0.61
CA ALA A 195 -14.37 11.43 0.53
C ALA A 195 -13.59 12.41 1.42
N ARG A 196 -12.67 11.93 2.29
CA ARG A 196 -11.94 12.78 3.23
C ARG A 196 -10.99 13.73 2.49
N ILE A 197 -11.21 15.03 2.70
CA ILE A 197 -10.42 16.13 2.12
C ILE A 197 -9.97 17.05 3.26
N VAL A 198 -8.92 17.83 3.03
CA VAL A 198 -8.43 18.82 4.00
C VAL A 198 -9.52 19.86 4.26
N GLU A 199 -9.90 20.00 5.53
CA GLU A 199 -10.81 21.06 5.95
C GLU A 199 -10.16 22.44 5.79
N ARG A 200 -10.94 23.41 5.30
CA ARG A 200 -10.47 24.80 5.18
C ARG A 200 -10.12 25.40 6.55
N LYS A 201 -9.24 26.41 6.55
CA LYS A 201 -9.03 27.26 7.74
C LYS A 201 -10.31 28.05 8.05
N LYS A 202 -10.71 28.07 9.32
CA LYS A 202 -11.83 28.87 9.82
C LYS A 202 -11.31 30.21 10.35
N ALA A 203 -12.07 31.29 10.20
CA ALA A 203 -11.69 32.59 10.73
C ALA A 203 -11.58 32.53 12.27
N GLY A 204 -10.57 33.19 12.85
CA GLY A 204 -10.28 33.12 14.29
C GLY A 204 -9.58 31.84 14.77
N PHE A 205 -9.21 30.92 13.87
CA PHE A 205 -8.46 29.70 14.20
C PHE A 205 -7.09 29.71 13.51
N LYS A 206 -6.05 29.13 14.14
CA LYS A 206 -4.71 28.98 13.55
C LYS A 206 -4.70 27.99 12.38
N LYS A 207 -5.51 26.93 12.46
CA LYS A 207 -5.73 25.91 11.42
C LYS A 207 -7.23 25.59 11.29
N ALA A 208 -7.63 24.47 10.68
CA ALA A 208 -9.04 24.09 10.55
C ALA A 208 -9.79 24.02 11.90
N ARG A 209 -9.17 23.43 12.92
CA ARG A 209 -9.75 23.25 14.27
C ARG A 209 -8.87 23.73 15.42
N LYS A 210 -7.60 24.08 15.16
CA LYS A 210 -6.64 24.54 16.18
C LYS A 210 -6.98 25.98 16.59
N ARG A 211 -7.39 26.17 17.84
CA ARG A 211 -7.57 27.50 18.46
C ARG A 211 -6.23 28.09 18.87
N GLU A 212 -6.20 29.40 19.02
CA GLU A 212 -5.08 30.07 19.67
C GLU A 212 -5.10 29.73 21.18
N GLN A 213 -3.93 29.76 21.81
CA GLN A 213 -3.88 29.67 23.26
C GLN A 213 -4.41 30.99 23.82
N PHE A 214 -5.34 30.91 24.77
CA PHE A 214 -5.95 32.06 25.43
C PHE A 214 -5.77 31.92 26.94
N SER A 215 -5.22 32.94 27.59
CA SER A 215 -5.29 33.06 29.05
C SER A 215 -6.64 33.65 29.42
N LYS A 216 -7.34 33.03 30.36
CA LYS A 216 -8.65 33.53 30.82
C LYS A 216 -8.54 34.72 31.78
N ARG A 217 -7.33 35.02 32.26
CA ARG A 217 -7.01 36.07 33.23
C ARG A 217 -5.65 36.66 32.89
#